data_AF-A0A1B7UYB4-F1
#
_entry.id   AF-A0A1B7UYB4-F1
#
_cell.length_a   1.000
_cell.length_b   1.000
_cell.length_c   1.000
_cell.angle_alpha   90.00
_cell.angle_beta   90.00
_cell.angle_gamma   90.00
#
_symmetry.space_group_name_H-M   'P 1'
#
loop_
_entity.id
_entity.type
_entity.pdbx_description
1 polymer ?
#
loop_
_entity_poly.entity_id
_entity_poly.type
_entity_poly.pdbx_seq_one_letter_code
_entity_poly.pdbx_strand_id
1 'polypeptide(L)'
;MHTDTIFYQIFLTFHTLLFEILGEPTENARDYKFTSVEVKEKAFRFDGIFMADSVEKPIYFVEVQFQPKPDFYWELIAEINIYLNQFKPVQDWQGVALFAKRSLDVGELTAYQQEFINSGRIKRIYLDELPPGSIGMGLIELIVSQEVQAPELVKTLLDRTKTEVENDREKQGIIELLETVLLSKFSQL
;
A
#
# COMPACT_ATOMS: atom_id res chain seq x y z
N MET A 1 6.30 6.48 -10.10
CA MET A 1 6.45 5.49 -11.20
C MET A 1 7.29 4.28 -10.81
N HIS A 2 8.51 4.41 -10.26
CA HIS A 2 9.29 3.24 -9.82
C HIS A 2 8.78 2.64 -8.50
N THR A 3 8.45 3.48 -7.51
CA THR A 3 7.97 3.01 -6.20
C THR A 3 6.55 2.43 -6.24
N ASP A 4 5.70 2.94 -7.12
CA ASP A 4 4.35 2.45 -7.41
C ASP A 4 4.41 0.97 -7.85
N THR A 5 5.40 0.62 -8.68
CA THR A 5 5.64 -0.76 -9.12
C THR A 5 6.11 -1.66 -7.99
N ILE A 6 6.90 -1.13 -7.05
CA ILE A 6 7.38 -1.88 -5.88
C ILE A 6 6.25 -2.16 -4.90
N PHE A 7 5.41 -1.17 -4.58
CA PHE A 7 4.27 -1.38 -3.68
C PHE A 7 3.27 -2.36 -4.29
N TYR A 8 3.03 -2.28 -5.59
CA TYR A 8 2.25 -3.29 -6.30
C TYR A 8 2.83 -4.70 -6.11
N GLN A 9 4.14 -4.89 -6.28
CA GLN A 9 4.78 -6.19 -6.09
C GLN A 9 4.71 -6.65 -4.63
N ILE A 10 4.93 -5.76 -3.67
CA ILE A 10 4.83 -6.07 -2.24
C ILE A 10 3.40 -6.53 -1.90
N PHE A 11 2.37 -5.81 -2.32
CA PHE A 11 0.97 -6.22 -2.07
C PHE A 11 0.59 -7.52 -2.78
N LEU A 12 1.16 -7.77 -3.96
CA LEU A 12 0.98 -9.04 -4.66
C LEU A 12 1.64 -10.21 -3.92
N THR A 13 2.82 -9.99 -3.32
CA THR A 13 3.56 -11.01 -2.57
C THR A 13 2.96 -11.27 -1.19
N PHE A 14 2.59 -10.22 -0.45
CA PHE A 14 2.14 -10.32 0.94
C PHE A 14 0.65 -10.03 1.07
N HIS A 15 -0.16 -11.08 0.96
CA HIS A 15 -1.61 -10.97 0.93
C HIS A 15 -2.23 -10.33 2.20
N THR A 16 -1.61 -10.52 3.36
CA THR A 16 -2.08 -9.98 4.65
C THR A 16 -1.70 -8.51 4.87
N LEU A 17 -0.80 -7.97 4.05
CA LEU A 17 -0.09 -6.73 4.38
C LEU A 17 -0.99 -5.51 4.51
N LEU A 18 -2.03 -5.39 3.68
CA LEU A 18 -2.97 -4.27 3.81
C LEU A 18 -3.61 -4.25 5.21
N PHE A 19 -4.01 -5.41 5.74
CA PHE A 19 -4.68 -5.49 7.04
C PHE A 19 -3.69 -5.24 8.18
N GLU A 20 -2.43 -5.67 8.03
CA GLU A 20 -1.36 -5.30 8.96
C GLU A 20 -1.14 -3.78 9.01
N ILE A 21 -1.06 -3.13 7.84
CA ILE A 21 -0.93 -1.67 7.73
C ILE A 21 -2.13 -0.95 8.37
N LEU A 22 -3.34 -1.48 8.18
CA LEU A 22 -4.56 -0.93 8.76
C LEU A 22 -4.70 -1.15 10.27
N GLY A 23 -3.83 -1.99 10.87
CA GLY A 23 -3.96 -2.42 12.27
C GLY A 23 -5.14 -3.36 12.52
N GLU A 24 -5.62 -4.03 11.48
CA GLU A 24 -6.76 -4.95 11.50
C GLU A 24 -6.29 -6.41 11.55
N PRO A 25 -7.14 -7.36 11.99
CA PRO A 25 -6.81 -8.79 11.97
C PRO A 25 -6.41 -9.27 10.57
N THR A 26 -5.27 -9.95 10.45
CA THR A 26 -4.73 -10.41 9.15
C THR A 26 -5.56 -11.52 8.52
N GLU A 27 -6.36 -12.23 9.32
CA GLU A 27 -7.31 -13.23 8.86
C GLU A 27 -8.37 -12.63 7.92
N ASN A 28 -8.64 -11.33 8.03
CA ASN A 28 -9.55 -10.62 7.13
C ASN A 28 -9.10 -10.72 5.68
N ALA A 29 -7.79 -10.82 5.44
CA ALA A 29 -7.21 -10.89 4.11
C ALA A 29 -7.74 -12.07 3.29
N ARG A 30 -8.00 -13.22 3.93
CA ARG A 30 -8.36 -14.49 3.25
C ARG A 30 -9.49 -14.37 2.23
N ASP A 31 -10.42 -13.45 2.46
CA ASP A 31 -11.59 -13.27 1.60
C ASP A 31 -11.40 -12.18 0.53
N TYR A 32 -10.28 -11.47 0.55
CA TYR A 32 -9.96 -10.42 -0.41
C TYR A 32 -9.13 -10.96 -1.56
N LYS A 33 -9.24 -10.30 -2.71
CA LYS A 33 -8.36 -10.46 -3.86
C LYS A 33 -7.73 -9.11 -4.16
N PHE A 34 -6.42 -9.11 -4.34
CA PHE A 34 -5.69 -7.95 -4.81
C PHE A 34 -5.76 -7.89 -6.34
N THR A 35 -6.11 -6.72 -6.87
CA THR A 35 -6.13 -6.46 -8.30
C THR A 35 -5.72 -5.02 -8.59
N SER A 36 -5.06 -4.82 -9.72
CA SER A 36 -4.87 -3.50 -10.33
C SER A 36 -5.88 -3.40 -11.47
N VAL A 37 -7.08 -2.89 -11.20
CA VAL A 37 -8.07 -2.66 -12.27
C VAL A 37 -7.72 -1.36 -12.98
N GLU A 38 -7.45 -1.46 -14.27
CA GLU A 38 -7.33 -0.29 -15.14
C GLU A 38 -8.73 0.23 -15.50
N VAL A 39 -9.02 1.48 -15.12
CA VAL A 39 -10.28 2.14 -15.46
C VAL A 39 -10.19 2.70 -16.88
N LYS A 40 -10.68 1.91 -17.84
CA LYS A 40 -10.54 2.12 -19.30
C LYS A 40 -10.99 3.49 -19.83
N GLU A 41 -11.96 4.15 -19.21
CA GLU A 41 -12.47 5.44 -19.72
C GLU A 41 -11.57 6.64 -19.42
N LYS A 42 -10.65 6.53 -18.45
CA LYS A 42 -9.76 7.64 -18.06
C LYS A 42 -8.28 7.28 -17.90
N ALA A 43 -7.91 6.02 -18.16
CA ALA A 43 -6.54 5.51 -18.10
C ALA A 43 -5.82 5.81 -16.77
N PHE A 44 -6.56 5.90 -15.66
CA PHE A 44 -5.97 5.90 -14.33
C PHE A 44 -6.01 4.49 -13.74
N ARG A 45 -5.07 4.24 -12.83
CA ARG A 45 -4.84 2.95 -12.22
C ARG A 45 -4.51 3.19 -10.76
N PHE A 46 -5.30 2.59 -9.89
CA PHE A 46 -4.96 2.59 -8.47
C PHE A 46 -3.70 1.77 -8.23
N ASP A 47 -2.88 2.18 -7.27
CA ASP A 47 -1.76 1.37 -6.79
C ASP A 47 -2.23 0.02 -6.24
N GLY A 48 -3.42 -0.01 -5.64
CA GLY A 48 -4.05 -1.24 -5.20
C GLY A 48 -5.57 -1.17 -5.08
N ILE A 49 -6.24 -2.22 -5.55
CA ILE A 49 -7.65 -2.47 -5.21
C ILE A 49 -7.75 -3.82 -4.53
N PHE A 50 -8.33 -3.84 -3.33
CA PHE A 50 -8.62 -5.08 -2.61
C PHE A 50 -10.13 -5.24 -2.55
N MET A 51 -10.63 -6.34 -3.11
CA MET A 51 -12.05 -6.63 -3.18
C MET A 51 -12.33 -8.05 -2.69
N ALA A 52 -13.37 -8.18 -1.86
CA ALA A 52 -13.91 -9.48 -1.49
C ALA A 52 -15.15 -9.82 -2.33
N ASP A 53 -15.43 -11.12 -2.47
CA ASP A 53 -16.65 -11.60 -3.13
C ASP A 53 -17.91 -11.39 -2.23
N SER A 54 -17.73 -10.97 -0.97
CA SER A 54 -18.81 -10.68 -0.02
C SER A 54 -19.25 -9.21 -0.06
N VAL A 55 -20.56 -8.97 0.04
CA VAL A 55 -21.17 -7.62 0.10
C VAL A 55 -20.98 -6.91 1.44
N GLU A 56 -20.66 -7.66 2.50
CA GLU A 56 -20.45 -7.11 3.85
C GLU A 56 -19.05 -6.51 4.02
N LYS A 57 -18.16 -6.74 3.05
CA LYS A 57 -16.77 -6.34 3.09
C LYS A 57 -16.54 -5.17 2.11
N PRO A 58 -15.96 -4.05 2.55
CA PRO A 58 -15.76 -2.91 1.69
C PRO A 58 -14.69 -3.18 0.62
N ILE A 59 -14.74 -2.46 -0.48
CA ILE A 59 -13.63 -2.36 -1.43
C ILE A 59 -12.59 -1.40 -0.84
N TYR A 60 -11.32 -1.81 -0.77
CA TYR A 60 -10.24 -0.89 -0.43
C TYR A 60 -9.58 -0.35 -1.69
N PHE A 61 -9.52 0.97 -1.79
CA PHE A 61 -8.72 1.69 -2.78
C PHE A 61 -7.47 2.22 -2.10
N VAL A 62 -6.30 1.77 -2.54
CA VAL A 62 -5.00 2.09 -1.94
C VAL A 62 -4.19 2.93 -2.91
N GLU A 63 -3.67 4.05 -2.41
CA GLU A 63 -2.75 4.94 -3.13
C GLU A 63 -1.52 5.23 -2.27
N VAL A 64 -0.33 5.17 -2.87
CA VAL A 64 0.93 5.30 -2.15
C VAL A 64 1.74 6.49 -2.67
N GLN A 65 2.13 7.39 -1.76
CA GLN A 65 2.75 8.66 -2.12
C GLN A 65 4.13 8.86 -1.47
N PHE A 66 5.15 9.03 -2.32
CA PHE A 66 6.55 9.23 -1.95
C PHE A 66 7.07 10.67 -2.16
N GLN A 67 6.22 11.55 -2.68
CA GLN A 67 6.57 12.95 -2.95
C GLN A 67 5.37 13.84 -2.61
N PRO A 68 5.56 15.13 -2.26
CA PRO A 68 4.44 16.02 -2.03
C PRO A 68 3.55 16.11 -3.28
N LYS A 69 2.25 15.89 -3.13
CA LYS A 69 1.27 15.97 -4.22
C LYS A 69 0.07 16.79 -3.75
N PRO A 70 0.06 18.11 -4.02
CA PRO A 70 -0.98 19.01 -3.50
C PRO A 70 -2.40 18.59 -3.86
N ASP A 71 -2.58 18.04 -5.06
CA ASP A 71 -3.88 17.63 -5.59
C ASP A 71 -4.26 16.18 -5.23
N PHE A 72 -3.47 15.50 -4.38
CA PHE A 72 -3.64 14.08 -4.06
C PHE A 72 -5.08 13.71 -3.69
N TYR A 73 -5.70 14.43 -2.75
CA TYR A 73 -7.07 14.11 -2.33
C TYR A 73 -8.12 14.46 -3.38
N TRP A 74 -7.87 15.45 -4.24
CA TRP A 74 -8.76 15.74 -5.37
C TRP A 74 -8.76 14.57 -6.35
N GLU A 75 -7.58 14.07 -6.70
CA GLU A 75 -7.43 12.94 -7.61
C GLU A 75 -7.99 11.65 -7.01
N LEU A 76 -7.56 11.25 -5.80
CA LEU A 76 -8.02 10.04 -5.14
C LEU A 76 -9.54 9.97 -5.05
N ILE A 77 -10.18 11.06 -4.60
CA ILE A 77 -11.65 11.08 -4.46
C ILE A 77 -12.32 11.03 -5.84
N ALA A 78 -11.81 11.75 -6.84
CA ALA A 78 -12.36 11.73 -8.18
C ALA A 78 -12.25 10.32 -8.80
N GLU A 79 -11.09 9.69 -8.69
CA GLU A 79 -10.80 8.35 -9.19
C GLU A 79 -11.71 7.29 -8.57
N ILE A 80 -11.90 7.34 -7.24
CA ILE A 80 -12.83 6.44 -6.55
C ILE A 80 -14.25 6.64 -7.09
N ASN A 81 -14.71 7.88 -7.22
CA ASN A 81 -16.04 8.16 -7.75
C ASN A 81 -16.20 7.71 -9.21
N ILE A 82 -15.16 7.82 -10.04
CA ILE A 82 -15.20 7.30 -11.41
C ILE A 82 -15.31 5.77 -11.40
N TYR A 83 -14.53 5.08 -10.57
CA TYR A 83 -14.63 3.63 -10.42
C TYR A 83 -16.04 3.21 -9.99
N LEU A 84 -16.55 3.83 -8.92
CA LEU A 84 -17.90 3.55 -8.41
C LEU A 84 -18.97 3.84 -9.47
N ASN A 85 -18.78 4.90 -10.25
CA ASN A 85 -19.70 5.23 -11.33
C ASN A 85 -19.68 4.20 -12.46
N GLN A 86 -18.51 3.66 -12.81
CA GLN A 86 -18.37 2.68 -13.88
C GLN A 86 -18.90 1.30 -13.48
N PHE A 87 -18.51 0.80 -12.29
CA PHE A 87 -18.78 -0.58 -11.89
C PHE A 87 -20.05 -0.75 -11.06
N LYS A 88 -20.57 0.33 -10.46
CA LYS A 88 -21.78 0.33 -9.60
C LYS A 88 -21.78 -0.83 -8.57
N PRO A 89 -20.69 -1.03 -7.80
CA PRO A 89 -20.64 -2.13 -6.84
C PRO A 89 -21.71 -1.96 -5.75
N VAL A 90 -22.18 -3.08 -5.21
CA VAL A 90 -23.12 -3.10 -4.07
C VAL A 90 -22.37 -2.96 -2.74
N GLN A 91 -21.09 -3.37 -2.73
CA GLN A 91 -20.22 -3.26 -1.56
C GLN A 91 -19.99 -1.80 -1.16
N ASP A 92 -19.78 -1.57 0.14
CA ASP A 92 -19.23 -0.29 0.61
C ASP A 92 -17.76 -0.11 0.14
N TRP A 93 -17.16 1.03 0.43
CA TRP A 93 -15.76 1.30 0.07
C TRP A 93 -15.00 2.09 1.14
N GLN A 94 -13.68 1.93 1.17
CA GLN A 94 -12.77 2.72 1.99
C GLN A 94 -11.52 3.08 1.18
N GLY A 95 -11.11 4.35 1.26
CA GLY A 95 -9.83 4.81 0.72
C GLY A 95 -8.71 4.63 1.76
N VAL A 96 -7.53 4.27 1.29
CA VAL A 96 -6.33 4.11 2.12
C VAL A 96 -5.21 4.91 1.46
N ALA A 97 -4.94 6.08 2.02
CA ALA A 97 -3.87 6.97 1.57
C ALA A 97 -2.60 6.66 2.38
N LEU A 98 -1.62 6.05 1.70
CA LEU A 98 -0.33 5.70 2.28
C LEU A 98 0.70 6.77 1.91
N PHE A 99 1.31 7.39 2.89
CA PHE A 99 2.40 8.36 2.67
C PHE A 99 3.69 7.82 3.24
N ALA A 100 4.80 7.97 2.52
CA ALA A 100 6.10 7.55 3.04
C ALA A 100 6.45 8.24 4.37
N LYS A 101 6.05 9.52 4.51
CA LYS A 101 6.20 10.34 5.72
C LYS A 101 5.05 11.33 5.85
N ARG A 102 4.73 11.75 7.06
CA ARG A 102 3.71 12.78 7.34
C ARG A 102 3.94 14.11 6.62
N SER A 103 5.20 14.50 6.42
CA SER A 103 5.55 15.73 5.71
C SER A 103 5.18 15.72 4.22
N LEU A 104 4.80 14.57 3.66
CA LEU A 104 4.41 14.42 2.26
C LEU A 104 2.88 14.46 2.07
N ASP A 105 2.11 14.37 3.16
CA ASP A 105 0.65 14.50 3.16
C ASP A 105 0.23 15.95 2.90
N VAL A 106 -0.99 16.12 2.37
CA VAL A 106 -1.57 17.44 2.14
C VAL A 106 -1.95 18.02 3.50
N GLY A 107 -1.19 19.03 3.94
CA GLY A 107 -1.33 19.60 5.28
C GLY A 107 -2.71 20.22 5.55
N GLU A 108 -3.15 21.14 4.67
CA GLU A 108 -4.45 21.80 4.81
C GLU A 108 -5.47 21.20 3.84
N LEU A 109 -6.54 20.64 4.41
CA LEU A 109 -7.64 20.03 3.66
C LEU A 109 -8.84 20.97 3.62
N THR A 110 -9.52 21.01 2.48
CA THR A 110 -10.83 21.66 2.34
C THR A 110 -11.87 20.96 3.22
N ALA A 111 -12.98 21.65 3.56
CA ALA A 111 -14.08 21.06 4.32
C ALA A 111 -14.60 19.75 3.66
N TYR A 112 -14.72 19.77 2.33
CA TYR A 112 -15.09 18.60 1.53
C TYR A 112 -14.16 17.39 1.76
N GLN A 113 -12.84 17.60 1.70
CA GLN A 113 -11.86 16.52 1.93
C GLN A 113 -11.87 16.07 3.39
N GLN A 114 -12.00 17.01 4.33
CA GLN A 114 -12.07 16.70 5.76
C GLN A 114 -13.23 15.79 6.13
N GLU A 115 -14.39 15.88 5.46
CA GLU A 115 -15.51 14.97 5.71
C GLU A 115 -15.14 13.49 5.50
N PHE A 116 -14.36 13.19 4.46
CA PHE A 116 -13.89 11.82 4.18
C PHE A 116 -12.86 11.34 5.21
N ILE A 117 -11.99 12.22 5.67
CA ILE A 117 -11.01 11.88 6.70
C ILE A 117 -11.69 11.66 8.06
N ASN A 118 -12.53 12.60 8.48
CA ASN A 118 -13.16 12.59 9.80
C ASN A 118 -14.16 11.44 9.97
N SER A 119 -14.81 11.01 8.89
CA SER A 119 -15.68 9.84 8.90
C SER A 119 -14.91 8.51 8.88
N GLY A 120 -13.59 8.53 8.68
CA GLY A 120 -12.80 7.33 8.44
C GLY A 120 -13.04 6.68 7.07
N ARG A 121 -13.76 7.37 6.17
CA ARG A 121 -13.99 6.91 4.79
C ARG A 121 -12.69 6.85 4.01
N ILE A 122 -11.75 7.76 4.30
CA ILE A 122 -10.36 7.69 3.84
C ILE A 122 -9.45 7.65 5.07
N LYS A 123 -8.73 6.54 5.23
CA LYS A 123 -7.70 6.37 6.26
C LYS A 123 -6.37 6.92 5.74
N ARG A 124 -5.72 7.76 6.54
CA ARG A 124 -4.37 8.29 6.27
C ARG A 124 -3.36 7.53 7.12
N ILE A 125 -2.34 6.97 6.48
CA ILE A 125 -1.34 6.15 7.16
C ILE A 125 0.04 6.59 6.72
N TYR A 126 0.93 6.76 7.69
CA TYR A 126 2.31 7.19 7.49
C TYR A 126 3.22 5.98 7.68
N LEU A 127 3.89 5.59 6.61
CA LEU A 127 4.62 4.32 6.53
C LEU A 127 5.85 4.29 7.46
N ASP A 128 6.47 5.44 7.72
CA ASP A 128 7.58 5.60 8.68
C ASP A 128 7.14 5.59 10.15
N GLU A 129 5.83 5.63 10.41
CA GLU A 129 5.24 5.58 11.75
C GLU A 129 4.63 4.19 12.08
N LEU A 130 4.71 3.24 11.15
CA LEU A 130 4.17 1.89 11.34
C LEU A 130 5.00 1.07 12.32
N PRO A 131 4.37 0.21 13.15
CA PRO A 131 5.10 -0.70 14.02
C PRO A 131 5.81 -1.79 13.19
N PRO A 132 6.91 -2.37 13.71
CA PRO A 132 7.53 -3.55 13.12
C PRO A 132 6.52 -4.72 13.03
N GLY A 133 6.66 -5.57 12.01
CA GLY A 133 5.71 -6.66 11.79
C GLY A 133 6.26 -7.80 10.93
N SER A 134 5.45 -8.31 10.01
CA SER A 134 5.83 -9.34 9.04
C SER A 134 7.04 -8.94 8.18
N ILE A 135 7.54 -9.87 7.36
CA ILE A 135 8.56 -9.57 6.34
C ILE A 135 8.09 -8.45 5.40
N GLY A 136 6.80 -8.43 5.03
CA GLY A 136 6.22 -7.36 4.22
C GLY A 136 6.29 -5.99 4.90
N MET A 137 6.00 -5.91 6.20
CA MET A 137 6.17 -4.68 6.99
C MET A 137 7.65 -4.26 7.07
N GLY A 138 8.57 -5.21 7.20
CA GLY A 138 10.00 -4.93 7.18
C GLY A 138 10.51 -4.40 5.83
N LEU A 139 9.94 -4.85 4.71
CA LEU A 139 10.24 -4.28 3.40
C LEU A 139 9.74 -2.83 3.29
N ILE A 140 8.56 -2.52 3.82
CA ILE A 140 8.07 -1.13 3.92
C ILE A 140 9.02 -0.27 4.76
N GLU A 141 9.42 -0.77 5.93
CA GLU A 141 10.39 -0.10 6.80
C GLU A 141 11.71 0.16 6.05
N LEU A 142 12.23 -0.82 5.33
CA LEU A 142 13.42 -0.66 4.49
C LEU A 142 13.23 0.43 3.44
N ILE A 143 12.06 0.54 2.81
CA ILE A 143 11.80 1.58 1.80
C ILE A 143 11.85 2.98 2.42
N VAL A 144 11.23 3.20 3.59
CA VAL A 144 11.08 4.53 4.19
C VAL A 144 12.20 4.94 5.16
N SER A 145 13.02 3.97 5.58
CA SER A 145 14.18 4.17 6.47
C SER A 145 15.28 5.04 5.87
N GLN A 146 16.22 5.47 6.71
CA GLN A 146 17.44 6.14 6.26
C GLN A 146 18.43 5.12 5.69
N GLU A 147 19.26 5.52 4.72
CA GLU A 147 20.25 4.64 4.08
C GLU A 147 21.22 3.98 5.07
N VAL A 148 21.58 4.69 6.14
CA VAL A 148 22.49 4.18 7.19
C VAL A 148 21.88 2.97 7.93
N GLN A 149 20.55 2.84 7.96
CA GLN A 149 19.85 1.73 8.58
C GLN A 149 19.65 0.54 7.62
N ALA A 150 19.75 0.76 6.31
CA ALA A 150 19.45 -0.25 5.30
C ALA A 150 20.29 -1.54 5.45
N PRO A 151 21.61 -1.51 5.74
CA PRO A 151 22.40 -2.74 5.86
C PRO A 151 21.87 -3.72 6.92
N GLU A 152 21.48 -3.22 8.11
CA GLU A 152 20.96 -4.11 9.16
C GLU A 152 19.52 -4.55 8.90
N LEU A 153 18.68 -3.69 8.31
CA LEU A 153 17.34 -4.08 7.91
C LEU A 153 17.39 -5.19 6.85
N VAL A 154 18.27 -5.08 5.86
CA VAL A 154 18.47 -6.11 4.82
C VAL A 154 18.91 -7.43 5.43
N LYS A 155 19.91 -7.40 6.31
CA LYS A 155 20.40 -8.61 6.97
C LYS A 155 19.29 -9.30 7.78
N THR A 156 18.55 -8.52 8.56
CA THR A 156 17.40 -9.01 9.33
C THR A 156 16.33 -9.62 8.41
N LEU A 157 15.97 -8.95 7.32
CA LEU A 157 14.97 -9.44 6.37
C LEU A 157 15.42 -10.72 5.66
N LEU A 158 16.69 -10.82 5.29
CA LEU A 158 17.26 -12.04 4.69
C LEU A 158 17.22 -13.22 5.65
N ASP A 159 17.61 -13.01 6.90
CA ASP A 159 17.61 -14.06 7.92
C ASP A 159 16.16 -14.52 8.19
N ARG A 160 15.23 -13.57 8.40
CA ARG A 160 13.80 -13.86 8.58
C ARG A 160 13.21 -14.61 7.38
N THR A 161 13.52 -14.20 6.15
CA THR A 161 13.04 -14.88 4.94
C THR A 161 13.52 -16.32 4.89
N LYS A 162 14.77 -16.60 5.28
CA LYS A 162 15.30 -17.97 5.31
C LYS A 162 14.65 -18.84 6.38
N THR A 163 14.29 -18.26 7.53
CA THR A 163 13.80 -18.99 8.70
C THR A 163 12.28 -19.11 8.77
N GLU A 164 11.53 -18.07 8.39
CA GLU A 164 10.07 -17.99 8.55
C GLU A 164 9.31 -18.54 7.34
N VAL A 165 9.92 -18.51 6.14
CA VAL A 165 9.30 -18.98 4.91
C VAL A 165 9.78 -20.40 4.63
N GLU A 166 8.85 -21.35 4.47
CA GLU A 166 9.19 -22.75 4.22
C GLU A 166 9.46 -23.03 2.74
N ASN A 167 8.66 -22.45 1.84
CA ASN A 167 8.71 -22.72 0.41
C ASN A 167 9.89 -22.00 -0.26
N ASP A 168 10.81 -22.76 -0.89
CA ASP A 168 12.01 -22.20 -1.51
C ASP A 168 11.71 -21.24 -2.67
N ARG A 169 10.62 -21.46 -3.43
CA ARG A 169 10.22 -20.55 -4.51
C ARG A 169 9.72 -19.22 -3.96
N GLU A 170 8.97 -19.27 -2.86
CA GLU A 170 8.49 -18.07 -2.15
C GLU A 170 9.68 -17.30 -1.54
N LYS A 171 10.61 -18.01 -0.90
CA LYS A 171 11.87 -17.42 -0.39
C LYS A 171 12.61 -16.67 -1.49
N GLN A 172 12.80 -17.32 -2.65
CA GLN A 172 13.52 -16.72 -3.75
C GLN A 172 12.79 -15.47 -4.29
N GLY A 173 11.46 -15.52 -4.42
CA GLY A 173 10.67 -14.36 -4.82
C GLY A 173 10.77 -13.18 -3.85
N ILE A 174 10.80 -13.45 -2.54
CA ILE A 174 10.99 -12.41 -1.51
C ILE A 174 12.41 -11.82 -1.59
N ILE A 175 13.44 -12.63 -1.83
CA ILE A 175 14.82 -12.15 -2.00
C ILE A 175 14.94 -11.27 -3.25
N GLU A 176 14.37 -11.67 -4.38
CA GLU A 176 14.34 -10.87 -5.61
C GLU A 176 13.60 -9.53 -5.41
N LEU A 177 12.52 -9.53 -4.63
CA LEU A 177 11.80 -8.31 -4.25
C LEU A 177 12.66 -7.40 -3.35
N LEU A 178 13.38 -7.98 -2.39
CA LEU A 178 14.31 -7.24 -1.54
C LEU A 178 15.43 -6.58 -2.36
N GLU A 179 16.00 -7.29 -3.33
CA GLU A 179 16.98 -6.75 -4.28
C GLU A 179 16.39 -5.59 -5.09
N THR A 180 15.15 -5.73 -5.56
CA THR A 180 14.44 -4.67 -6.30
C THR A 180 14.25 -3.42 -5.44
N VAL A 181 13.86 -3.59 -4.16
CA VAL A 181 13.74 -2.50 -3.19
C VAL A 181 15.08 -1.79 -3.01
N LEU A 182 16.18 -2.54 -2.85
CA LEU A 182 17.51 -1.96 -2.68
C LEU A 182 17.97 -1.20 -3.91
N LEU A 183 17.83 -1.79 -5.09
CA LEU A 183 18.16 -1.14 -6.35
C LEU A 183 17.37 0.17 -6.48
N SER A 184 16.07 0.18 -6.20
CA SER A 184 15.28 1.40 -6.27
C SER A 184 15.70 2.44 -5.23
N LYS A 185 16.08 2.02 -4.01
CA LYS A 185 16.48 2.95 -2.94
C LYS A 185 17.81 3.64 -3.26
N PHE A 186 18.79 2.89 -3.79
CA PHE A 186 20.13 3.39 -4.05
C PHE A 186 20.35 3.89 -5.50
N SER A 187 19.45 3.62 -6.44
CA SER A 187 19.50 4.18 -7.81
C SER A 187 19.00 5.62 -7.92
N GLN A 188 18.38 6.14 -6.86
CA GLN A 188 17.98 7.55 -6.77
C GLN A 188 19.10 8.47 -6.22
N LEU A 189 20.33 7.93 -6.10
CA LEU A 189 21.58 8.67 -5.83
C LEU A 189 22.19 9.23 -7.12
#